data_AF-A0AAJ7IUF1-F1
#
_entry.id   AF-A0AAJ7IUF1-F1
#
_cell.length_a   1.000
_cell.length_b   1.000
_cell.length_c   1.000
_cell.angle_alpha   90.00
_cell.angle_beta   90.00
_cell.angle_gamma   90.00
#
_symmetry.space_group_name_H-M   'P 1'
#
loop_
_entity.id
_entity.type
_entity.pdbx_description
1 polymer ?
#
loop_
_entity_poly.entity_id
_entity_poly.type
_entity_poly.pdbx_seq_one_letter_code
_entity_poly.pdbx_strand_id
1 'polypeptide(L)'
;SIAEKANYVLSNGLGGVMMWSIETDDFRGTCGDKYPLLKKIVCYYGSWAAYRPGLGAFEPSHINPALCTHMIYTFVGITTNGDVQVLDSWLDLPSGRDGFGKFTRLRQSSPGTKAMIAIGGWNEGSAKYSQVAANPQLRARFAQNVVNFLRTYNFDGFDVDWEYPNQRGGNPSDKWNFILLLKELKQAFSQHGYILSVAVGAAKSSASKSYYIRDVSENVDFINLMTYDLNGSWNSVTGINAPLYASSNEHGDQANLNVHAAVHYWLSEGASADKLILGVVGYDDPT
;
A
#
# COMPACT_ATOMS: atom_id res chain seq x y z
N SER A 1 -16.66 22.89 4.20
CA SER A 1 -16.53 21.41 4.02
C SER A 1 -15.84 20.79 5.24
N ILE A 2 -15.72 19.46 5.33
CA ILE A 2 -14.95 18.80 6.41
C ILE A 2 -13.47 19.21 6.35
N ALA A 3 -12.91 19.36 5.15
CA ALA A 3 -11.55 19.86 4.97
C ALA A 3 -11.36 21.27 5.57
N GLU A 4 -12.31 22.18 5.36
CA GLU A 4 -12.26 23.52 5.98
C GLU A 4 -12.36 23.46 7.51
N LYS A 5 -13.18 22.56 8.06
CA LYS A 5 -13.31 22.37 9.52
C LYS A 5 -12.09 21.71 10.14
N ALA A 6 -11.46 20.77 9.44
CA ALA A 6 -10.18 20.18 9.84
C ALA A 6 -9.07 21.24 9.81
N ASN A 7 -9.00 22.06 8.76
CA ASN A 7 -8.08 23.19 8.67
C ASN A 7 -8.33 24.23 9.77
N TYR A 8 -9.59 24.47 10.16
CA TYR A 8 -9.94 25.34 11.27
C TYR A 8 -9.45 24.81 12.63
N VAL A 9 -9.64 23.51 12.88
CA VAL A 9 -9.19 22.82 14.09
C VAL A 9 -7.67 22.88 14.21
N LEU A 10 -6.95 22.64 13.09
CA LEU A 10 -5.50 22.72 13.02
C LEU A 10 -4.99 24.16 13.22
N SER A 11 -5.57 25.14 12.54
CA SER A 11 -5.14 26.55 12.61
C SER A 11 -5.39 27.21 13.97
N ASN A 12 -6.31 26.68 14.78
CA ASN A 12 -6.62 27.21 16.10
C ASN A 12 -6.04 26.36 17.25
N GLY A 13 -5.22 25.34 16.95
CA GLY A 13 -4.62 24.47 17.97
C GLY A 13 -5.65 23.72 18.82
N LEU A 14 -6.81 23.39 18.26
CA LEU A 14 -7.86 22.67 18.97
C LEU A 14 -7.47 21.20 19.14
N GLY A 15 -7.80 20.60 20.29
CA GLY A 15 -7.36 19.24 20.67
C GLY A 15 -7.88 18.07 19.83
N GLY A 16 -8.61 18.34 18.74
CA GLY A 16 -9.11 17.33 17.82
C GLY A 16 -10.48 17.70 17.23
N VAL A 17 -11.00 16.82 16.40
CA VAL A 17 -12.35 16.91 15.85
C VAL A 17 -13.23 15.92 16.62
N MET A 18 -14.27 16.43 17.26
CA MET A 18 -15.35 15.59 17.78
C MET A 18 -16.43 15.48 16.69
N MET A 19 -16.76 14.26 16.31
CA MET A 19 -17.81 13.98 15.33
C MET A 19 -19.07 13.58 16.08
N TRP A 20 -20.08 14.45 16.02
CA TRP A 20 -21.43 14.15 16.47
C TRP A 20 -22.36 14.14 15.24
N SER A 21 -22.76 13.00 14.71
CA SER A 21 -22.51 11.65 15.23
C SER A 21 -22.25 10.66 14.10
N ILE A 22 -21.36 9.70 14.34
CA ILE A 22 -20.82 8.85 13.28
C ILE A 22 -21.92 8.06 12.58
N GLU A 23 -23.03 7.72 13.26
CA GLU A 23 -24.23 7.06 12.74
C GLU A 23 -25.10 7.93 11.81
N THR A 24 -24.77 9.21 11.67
CA THR A 24 -25.39 10.13 10.70
C THR A 24 -24.53 10.36 9.45
N ASP A 25 -23.38 9.68 9.35
CA ASP A 25 -22.73 9.50 8.05
C ASP A 25 -23.74 8.89 7.05
N ASP A 26 -23.49 9.01 5.75
CA ASP A 26 -24.46 8.51 4.77
C ASP A 26 -24.38 6.97 4.64
N PHE A 27 -24.85 6.24 5.66
CA PHE A 27 -24.91 4.77 5.69
C PHE A 27 -25.85 4.19 4.63
N ARG A 28 -26.63 5.03 3.95
CA ARG A 28 -27.62 4.61 2.96
C ARG A 28 -27.25 5.02 1.53
N GLY A 29 -26.24 5.87 1.36
CA GLY A 29 -25.85 6.41 0.06
C GLY A 29 -26.94 7.31 -0.55
N THR A 30 -27.65 8.06 0.29
CA THR A 30 -28.78 8.93 -0.10
C THR A 30 -28.32 10.19 -0.83
N CYS A 31 -27.13 10.68 -0.48
CA CYS A 31 -26.52 11.91 -0.97
C CYS A 31 -25.24 11.64 -1.78
N GLY A 32 -24.94 10.37 -2.11
CA GLY A 32 -23.72 9.95 -2.79
C GLY A 32 -23.28 8.54 -2.37
N ASP A 33 -21.98 8.29 -2.35
CA ASP A 33 -21.45 6.99 -1.92
C ASP A 33 -21.67 6.75 -0.43
N LYS A 34 -21.91 5.48 -0.07
CA LYS A 34 -22.04 5.04 1.32
C LYS A 34 -20.71 5.17 2.08
N TYR A 35 -20.75 5.64 3.33
CA TYR A 35 -19.57 5.92 4.16
C TYR A 35 -18.55 6.87 3.52
N PRO A 36 -18.98 8.05 3.03
CA PRO A 36 -18.08 8.96 2.33
C PRO A 36 -16.87 9.38 3.18
N LEU A 37 -16.99 9.31 4.52
CA LEU A 37 -15.94 9.67 5.47
C LEU A 37 -15.02 8.50 5.85
N LEU A 38 -15.40 7.25 5.55
CA LEU A 38 -14.68 6.03 5.95
C LEU A 38 -14.53 5.06 4.77
N LYS A 39 -14.38 5.55 3.54
CA LYS A 39 -14.38 4.70 2.34
C LYS A 39 -13.35 3.57 2.39
N LYS A 40 -12.12 3.84 2.84
CA LYS A 40 -11.05 2.84 3.00
C LYS A 40 -10.05 3.23 4.09
N ILE A 41 -9.86 2.36 5.07
CA ILE A 41 -8.70 2.32 5.98
C ILE A 41 -7.90 1.06 5.64
N VAL A 42 -6.66 1.23 5.20
CA VAL A 42 -5.77 0.14 4.76
C VAL A 42 -4.65 -0.02 5.80
N CYS A 43 -4.55 -1.20 6.38
CA CYS A 43 -3.63 -1.50 7.47
C CYS A 43 -2.60 -2.54 7.03
N TYR A 44 -1.33 -2.15 6.96
CA TYR A 44 -0.23 -3.07 6.68
C TYR A 44 0.25 -3.78 7.97
N TYR A 45 0.44 -5.10 7.89
CA TYR A 45 0.96 -5.92 8.98
C TYR A 45 2.29 -6.55 8.56
N GLY A 46 3.38 -6.07 9.18
CA GLY A 46 4.72 -6.66 9.07
C GLY A 46 4.83 -7.96 9.84
N SER A 47 4.84 -9.11 9.15
CA SER A 47 4.81 -10.43 9.80
C SER A 47 6.00 -10.67 10.73
N TRP A 48 7.16 -10.09 10.41
CA TRP A 48 8.37 -10.17 11.23
C TRP A 48 8.22 -9.57 12.63
N ALA A 49 7.19 -8.74 12.87
CA ALA A 49 6.88 -8.21 14.20
C ALA A 49 6.56 -9.31 15.22
N ALA A 50 6.18 -10.52 14.75
CA ALA A 50 5.96 -11.70 15.59
C ALA A 50 7.22 -12.17 16.33
N TYR A 51 8.41 -11.76 15.88
CA TYR A 51 9.70 -12.11 16.50
C TYR A 51 10.27 -11.02 17.41
N ARG A 52 9.63 -9.85 17.51
CA ARG A 52 10.09 -8.80 18.42
C ARG A 52 10.01 -9.28 19.87
N PRO A 53 10.94 -8.90 20.75
CA PRO A 53 10.92 -9.34 22.14
C PRO A 53 9.88 -8.58 22.98
N GLY A 54 9.35 -9.25 24.00
CA GLY A 54 8.51 -8.64 25.04
C GLY A 54 7.26 -7.94 24.48
N LEU A 55 7.02 -6.70 24.93
CA LEU A 55 5.86 -5.89 24.52
C LEU A 55 5.92 -5.45 23.05
N GLY A 56 7.04 -5.65 22.36
CA GLY A 56 7.16 -5.37 20.93
C GLY A 56 6.61 -6.48 20.04
N ALA A 57 6.43 -7.70 20.58
CA ALA A 57 5.88 -8.83 19.85
C ALA A 57 4.47 -8.51 19.35
N PHE A 58 4.24 -8.65 18.05
CA PHE A 58 2.93 -8.37 17.46
C PHE A 58 2.58 -9.44 16.42
N GLU A 59 1.38 -9.99 16.54
CA GLU A 59 0.92 -11.19 15.81
C GLU A 59 -0.51 -10.96 15.33
N PRO A 60 -1.07 -11.79 14.41
CA PRO A 60 -2.42 -11.58 13.92
C PRO A 60 -3.47 -11.47 15.04
N SER A 61 -3.30 -12.19 16.16
CA SER A 61 -4.21 -12.11 17.31
C SER A 61 -4.28 -10.74 18.00
N HIS A 62 -3.29 -9.87 17.78
CA HIS A 62 -3.25 -8.51 18.32
C HIS A 62 -3.93 -7.49 17.40
N ILE A 63 -4.29 -7.89 16.17
CA ILE A 63 -4.98 -7.02 15.23
C ILE A 63 -6.47 -6.97 15.61
N ASN A 64 -7.00 -5.76 15.76
CA ASN A 64 -8.44 -5.54 15.79
C ASN A 64 -8.93 -5.27 14.36
N PRO A 65 -9.57 -6.26 13.68
CA PRO A 65 -9.96 -6.12 12.28
C PRO A 65 -11.05 -5.08 12.05
N ALA A 66 -11.80 -4.69 13.09
CA ALA A 66 -12.84 -3.66 12.97
C ALA A 66 -12.29 -2.24 12.75
N LEU A 67 -10.99 -2.02 13.00
CA LEU A 67 -10.32 -0.73 12.75
C LEU A 67 -9.91 -0.56 11.28
N CYS A 68 -9.95 -1.62 10.48
CA CYS A 68 -9.44 -1.65 9.12
C CYS A 68 -10.52 -2.13 8.15
N THR A 69 -10.65 -1.46 7.01
CA THR A 69 -11.48 -1.96 5.90
C THR A 69 -10.73 -3.01 5.09
N HIS A 70 -9.41 -2.83 4.96
CA HIS A 70 -8.50 -3.73 4.27
C HIS A 70 -7.27 -3.93 5.17
N MET A 71 -6.89 -5.18 5.38
CA MET A 71 -5.66 -5.55 6.09
C MET A 71 -4.73 -6.23 5.09
N ILE A 72 -3.46 -5.85 5.05
CA ILE A 72 -2.48 -6.38 4.10
C ILE A 72 -1.37 -7.09 4.89
N TYR A 73 -1.24 -8.41 4.68
CA TYR A 73 -0.14 -9.20 5.22
C TYR A 73 1.13 -8.94 4.41
N THR A 74 2.24 -8.65 5.08
CA THR A 74 3.52 -8.38 4.41
C THR A 74 4.62 -9.29 4.93
N PHE A 75 5.45 -9.91 4.09
CA PHE A 75 5.44 -9.95 2.61
C PHE A 75 5.60 -11.38 2.12
N VAL A 76 5.14 -11.62 0.89
CA VAL A 76 5.69 -12.67 0.02
C VAL A 76 6.71 -12.07 -0.95
N GLY A 77 7.57 -12.90 -1.53
CA GLY A 77 8.52 -12.52 -2.56
C GLY A 77 8.16 -13.09 -3.93
N ILE A 78 9.05 -12.86 -4.90
CA ILE A 78 8.96 -13.44 -6.23
C ILE A 78 10.22 -14.25 -6.57
N THR A 79 10.04 -15.39 -7.24
CA THR A 79 11.16 -16.12 -7.87
C THR A 79 11.42 -15.60 -9.28
N THR A 80 12.61 -15.81 -9.81
CA THR A 80 12.95 -15.44 -11.22
C THR A 80 12.14 -16.19 -12.26
N ASN A 81 11.45 -17.28 -11.87
CA ASN A 81 10.55 -18.05 -12.71
C ASN A 81 9.09 -17.57 -12.64
N GLY A 82 8.80 -16.48 -11.91
CA GLY A 82 7.45 -15.95 -11.76
C GLY A 82 6.58 -16.75 -10.79
N ASP A 83 7.16 -17.42 -9.80
CA ASP A 83 6.40 -18.06 -8.72
C ASP A 83 6.36 -17.15 -7.48
N VAL A 84 5.25 -17.20 -6.74
CA VAL A 84 5.14 -16.52 -5.43
C VAL A 84 6.01 -17.27 -4.41
N GLN A 85 6.95 -16.56 -3.79
CA GLN A 85 7.87 -17.10 -2.80
C GLN A 85 7.37 -16.79 -1.39
N VAL A 86 7.18 -17.80 -0.56
CA VAL A 86 6.96 -17.60 0.89
C VAL A 86 8.31 -17.30 1.53
N LEU A 87 8.41 -16.15 2.21
CA LEU A 87 9.67 -15.65 2.76
C LEU A 87 10.01 -16.29 4.12
N ASP A 88 9.00 -16.62 4.93
CA ASP A 88 9.17 -17.34 6.19
C ASP A 88 8.16 -18.49 6.29
N SER A 89 8.53 -19.66 5.78
CA SER A 89 7.65 -20.82 5.74
C SER A 89 7.24 -21.33 7.13
N TRP A 90 8.05 -21.12 8.16
CA TRP A 90 7.72 -21.55 9.51
C TRP A 90 6.70 -20.62 10.15
N LEU A 91 6.81 -19.30 9.95
CA LEU A 91 5.83 -18.35 10.45
C LEU A 91 4.52 -18.42 9.66
N ASP A 92 4.61 -18.49 8.35
CA ASP A 92 3.49 -18.20 7.46
C ASP A 92 2.60 -19.42 7.20
N LEU A 93 3.18 -20.61 7.04
CA LEU A 93 2.47 -21.79 6.55
C LEU A 93 1.79 -22.62 7.66
N PRO A 94 0.76 -23.42 7.30
CA PRO A 94 0.07 -24.32 8.24
C PRO A 94 0.98 -25.37 8.90
N SER A 95 2.11 -25.71 8.28
CA SER A 95 3.10 -26.64 8.84
C SER A 95 3.90 -26.06 10.00
N GLY A 96 3.81 -24.74 10.23
CA GLY A 96 4.46 -24.05 11.34
C GLY A 96 3.43 -23.29 12.17
N ARG A 97 3.45 -21.95 12.12
CA ARG A 97 2.60 -21.09 12.94
C ARG A 97 1.29 -20.67 12.28
N ASP A 98 1.07 -21.01 11.01
CA ASP A 98 -0.12 -20.67 10.24
C ASP A 98 -0.45 -19.17 10.23
N GLY A 99 0.57 -18.32 10.04
CA GLY A 99 0.42 -16.86 10.00
C GLY A 99 -0.63 -16.40 8.98
N PHE A 100 -0.60 -16.96 7.77
CA PHE A 100 -1.60 -16.65 6.72
C PHE A 100 -3.01 -17.05 7.12
N GLY A 101 -3.20 -18.27 7.63
CA GLY A 101 -4.51 -18.75 8.04
C GLY A 101 -5.06 -17.95 9.22
N LYS A 102 -4.23 -17.63 10.21
CA LYS A 102 -4.64 -16.80 11.36
C LYS A 102 -5.04 -15.39 10.93
N PHE A 103 -4.28 -14.78 10.03
CA PHE A 103 -4.56 -13.44 9.52
C PHE A 103 -5.86 -13.39 8.72
N THR A 104 -6.06 -14.30 7.77
CA THR A 104 -7.28 -14.32 6.95
C THR A 104 -8.53 -14.65 7.75
N ARG A 105 -8.42 -15.42 8.85
CA ARG A 105 -9.55 -15.67 9.76
C ARG A 105 -9.98 -14.45 10.57
N LEU A 106 -9.18 -13.39 10.68
CA LEU A 106 -9.58 -12.17 11.41
C LEU A 106 -10.87 -11.55 10.88
N ARG A 107 -11.16 -11.65 9.58
CA ARG A 107 -12.43 -11.13 9.01
C ARG A 107 -13.68 -11.83 9.55
N GLN A 108 -13.55 -13.00 10.20
CA GLN A 108 -14.68 -13.67 10.85
C GLN A 108 -15.26 -12.84 12.01
N SER A 109 -14.44 -12.01 12.67
CA SER A 109 -14.90 -11.10 13.73
C SER A 109 -15.22 -9.68 13.23
N SER A 110 -14.98 -9.38 11.95
CA SER A 110 -15.37 -8.11 11.30
C SER A 110 -15.87 -8.39 9.88
N PRO A 111 -17.13 -8.86 9.73
CA PRO A 111 -17.71 -9.16 8.43
C PRO A 111 -17.77 -7.89 7.55
N GLY A 112 -16.89 -7.81 6.56
CA GLY A 112 -16.73 -6.64 5.69
C GLY A 112 -15.27 -6.26 5.47
N THR A 113 -14.40 -6.55 6.45
CA THR A 113 -12.96 -6.35 6.33
C THR A 113 -12.36 -7.34 5.32
N LYS A 114 -11.51 -6.84 4.43
CA LYS A 114 -10.78 -7.64 3.43
C LYS A 114 -9.39 -8.00 3.96
N ALA A 115 -8.99 -9.25 3.81
CA ALA A 115 -7.63 -9.68 4.11
C ALA A 115 -6.88 -9.90 2.79
N MET A 116 -5.84 -9.11 2.56
CA MET A 116 -5.01 -9.12 1.36
C MET A 116 -3.57 -9.50 1.73
N ILE A 117 -2.74 -9.78 0.72
CA ILE A 117 -1.32 -10.05 0.90
C ILE A 117 -0.49 -9.21 -0.08
N ALA A 118 0.63 -8.66 0.40
CA ALA A 118 1.56 -7.90 -0.43
C ALA A 118 2.75 -8.73 -0.87
N ILE A 119 3.21 -8.49 -2.09
CA ILE A 119 4.49 -8.95 -2.61
C ILE A 119 5.51 -7.82 -2.66
N GLY A 120 6.77 -8.12 -2.33
CA GLY A 120 7.87 -7.17 -2.48
C GLY A 120 8.31 -6.56 -1.17
N GLY A 121 8.23 -5.23 -1.10
CA GLY A 121 8.83 -4.42 -0.05
C GLY A 121 10.34 -4.22 -0.24
N TRP A 122 10.88 -3.23 0.46
CA TRP A 122 12.27 -2.78 0.32
C TRP A 122 13.32 -3.91 0.24
N ASN A 123 13.25 -4.92 1.11
CA ASN A 123 14.25 -5.99 1.21
C ASN A 123 14.26 -6.97 0.03
N GLU A 124 13.17 -7.08 -0.72
CA GLU A 124 13.08 -7.99 -1.88
C GLU A 124 13.83 -7.44 -3.13
N GLY A 125 14.15 -6.15 -3.13
CA GLY A 125 14.85 -5.50 -4.25
C GLY A 125 13.99 -5.35 -5.50
N SER A 126 14.64 -5.06 -6.64
CA SER A 126 13.94 -4.76 -7.92
C SER A 126 14.29 -5.72 -9.06
N ALA A 127 15.48 -6.33 -9.06
CA ALA A 127 15.99 -7.09 -10.20
C ALA A 127 15.11 -8.30 -10.59
N LYS A 128 14.62 -9.09 -9.62
CA LYS A 128 13.74 -10.25 -9.88
C LYS A 128 12.42 -9.79 -10.52
N TYR A 129 11.86 -8.68 -10.03
CA TYR A 129 10.63 -8.08 -10.54
C TYR A 129 10.82 -7.57 -11.97
N SER A 130 11.92 -6.86 -12.25
CA SER A 130 12.27 -6.40 -13.61
C SER A 130 12.34 -7.57 -14.60
N GLN A 131 13.01 -8.67 -14.22
CA GLN A 131 13.12 -9.87 -15.06
C GLN A 131 11.76 -10.50 -15.36
N VAL A 132 10.92 -10.72 -14.35
CA VAL A 132 9.59 -11.32 -14.54
C VAL A 132 8.70 -10.40 -15.36
N ALA A 133 8.68 -9.10 -15.04
CA ALA A 133 7.85 -8.12 -15.74
C ALA A 133 8.25 -7.95 -17.21
N ALA A 134 9.52 -8.13 -17.58
CA ALA A 134 9.96 -8.02 -18.96
C ALA A 134 9.48 -9.17 -19.86
N ASN A 135 9.18 -10.35 -19.30
CA ASN A 135 8.84 -11.54 -20.09
C ASN A 135 7.33 -11.85 -20.04
N PRO A 136 6.62 -11.83 -21.20
CA PRO A 136 5.17 -12.08 -21.23
C PRO A 136 4.75 -13.46 -20.70
N GLN A 137 5.57 -14.49 -20.89
CA GLN A 137 5.27 -15.82 -20.38
C GLN A 137 5.40 -15.88 -18.85
N LEU A 138 6.41 -15.18 -18.30
CA LEU A 138 6.62 -15.12 -16.85
C LEU A 138 5.57 -14.25 -16.16
N ARG A 139 5.16 -13.13 -16.76
CA ARG A 139 4.05 -12.33 -16.25
C ARG A 139 2.74 -13.14 -16.19
N ALA A 140 2.42 -13.87 -17.26
CA ALA A 140 1.18 -14.64 -17.32
C ALA A 140 1.18 -15.78 -16.29
N ARG A 141 2.33 -16.46 -16.17
CA ARG A 141 2.57 -17.46 -15.14
C ARG A 141 2.43 -16.87 -13.74
N PHE A 142 3.05 -15.72 -13.48
CA PHE A 142 2.97 -15.05 -12.20
C PHE A 142 1.54 -14.67 -11.83
N ALA A 143 0.78 -14.08 -12.75
CA ALA A 143 -0.62 -13.75 -12.50
C ALA A 143 -1.47 -14.98 -12.12
N GLN A 144 -1.27 -16.10 -12.83
CA GLN A 144 -1.96 -17.35 -12.52
C GLN A 144 -1.51 -17.96 -11.17
N ASN A 145 -0.22 -17.87 -10.85
CA ASN A 145 0.33 -18.33 -9.58
C ASN A 145 -0.21 -17.52 -8.41
N VAL A 146 -0.36 -16.20 -8.57
CA VAL A 146 -0.99 -15.34 -7.56
C VAL A 146 -2.44 -15.75 -7.34
N VAL A 147 -3.24 -15.97 -8.40
CA VAL A 147 -4.62 -16.48 -8.26
C VAL A 147 -4.67 -17.78 -7.46
N ASN A 148 -3.76 -18.72 -7.76
CA ASN A 148 -3.68 -19.99 -7.03
C ASN A 148 -3.30 -19.78 -5.56
N PHE A 149 -2.35 -18.87 -5.29
CA PHE A 149 -1.91 -18.52 -3.95
C PHE A 149 -3.05 -17.91 -3.12
N LEU A 150 -3.73 -16.90 -3.66
CA LEU A 150 -4.86 -16.23 -3.01
C LEU A 150 -5.96 -17.23 -2.66
N ARG A 151 -6.31 -18.12 -3.59
CA ARG A 151 -7.30 -19.19 -3.35
C ARG A 151 -6.85 -20.16 -2.26
N THR A 152 -5.58 -20.56 -2.27
CA THR A 152 -5.03 -21.57 -1.36
C THR A 152 -5.03 -21.07 0.08
N TYR A 153 -4.62 -19.81 0.28
CA TYR A 153 -4.51 -19.21 1.62
C TYR A 153 -5.68 -18.31 1.99
N ASN A 154 -6.73 -18.29 1.15
CA ASN A 154 -8.00 -17.62 1.40
C ASN A 154 -7.86 -16.09 1.57
N PHE A 155 -7.07 -15.45 0.72
CA PHE A 155 -6.95 -13.99 0.65
C PHE A 155 -7.97 -13.39 -0.33
N ASP A 156 -8.45 -12.19 -0.02
CA ASP A 156 -9.43 -11.42 -0.78
C ASP A 156 -8.78 -10.59 -1.90
N GLY A 157 -7.46 -10.45 -1.91
CA GLY A 157 -6.74 -9.65 -2.89
C GLY A 157 -5.24 -9.59 -2.67
N PHE A 158 -4.58 -8.86 -3.57
CA PHE A 158 -3.13 -8.78 -3.68
C PHE A 158 -2.67 -7.34 -3.82
N ASP A 159 -1.60 -7.01 -3.12
CA ASP A 159 -0.94 -5.71 -3.18
C ASP A 159 0.45 -5.86 -3.81
N VAL A 160 0.77 -5.06 -4.83
CA VAL A 160 2.09 -5.09 -5.47
C VAL A 160 2.93 -3.94 -4.95
N ASP A 161 3.96 -4.28 -4.17
CA ASP A 161 4.93 -3.36 -3.58
C ASP A 161 6.31 -3.58 -4.20
N TRP A 162 6.42 -3.36 -5.52
CA TRP A 162 7.69 -3.40 -6.22
C TRP A 162 8.44 -2.08 -5.98
N GLU A 163 9.54 -2.15 -5.22
CA GLU A 163 10.40 -1.02 -4.90
C GLU A 163 11.75 -1.04 -5.64
N TYR A 164 11.93 -0.35 -6.77
CA TYR A 164 10.91 0.29 -7.61
C TYR A 164 11.18 -0.06 -9.09
N PRO A 165 10.17 -0.07 -9.97
CA PRO A 165 10.39 -0.16 -11.41
C PRO A 165 11.44 0.85 -11.87
N ASN A 166 12.42 0.44 -12.70
CA ASN A 166 13.49 1.32 -13.20
C ASN A 166 14.41 1.91 -12.09
N GLN A 167 14.44 1.30 -10.91
CA GLN A 167 15.33 1.68 -9.82
C GLN A 167 15.89 0.42 -9.14
N ARG A 168 16.93 0.56 -8.32
CA ARG A 168 17.47 -0.52 -7.44
C ARG A 168 17.81 -1.83 -8.18
N GLY A 169 18.35 -1.71 -9.40
CA GLY A 169 18.67 -2.86 -10.27
C GLY A 169 17.60 -3.18 -11.33
N GLY A 170 16.59 -2.31 -11.48
CA GLY A 170 15.64 -2.32 -12.59
C GLY A 170 16.15 -1.62 -13.86
N ASN A 171 15.33 -1.63 -14.91
CA ASN A 171 15.60 -1.09 -16.24
C ASN A 171 14.57 -0.04 -16.68
N PRO A 172 14.88 0.88 -17.61
CA PRO A 172 13.92 1.89 -18.10
C PRO A 172 12.60 1.31 -18.63
N SER A 173 12.65 0.15 -19.27
CA SER A 173 11.46 -0.56 -19.78
C SER A 173 10.52 -1.02 -18.67
N ASP A 174 10.97 -1.09 -17.41
CA ASP A 174 10.15 -1.50 -16.27
C ASP A 174 8.93 -0.61 -16.08
N LYS A 175 9.04 0.68 -16.44
CA LYS A 175 7.92 1.61 -16.36
C LYS A 175 6.72 1.13 -17.17
N TRP A 176 6.96 0.57 -18.36
CA TRP A 176 5.91 -0.01 -19.19
C TRP A 176 5.60 -1.46 -18.81
N ASN A 177 6.62 -2.26 -18.48
CA ASN A 177 6.43 -3.65 -18.07
C ASN A 177 5.59 -3.77 -16.79
N PHE A 178 5.67 -2.79 -15.89
CA PHE A 178 4.81 -2.71 -14.71
C PHE A 178 3.34 -2.56 -15.11
N ILE A 179 3.03 -1.74 -16.11
CA ILE A 179 1.64 -1.63 -16.63
C ILE A 179 1.17 -2.94 -17.24
N LEU A 180 2.03 -3.63 -18.00
CA LEU A 180 1.70 -4.95 -18.57
C LEU A 180 1.43 -5.98 -17.47
N LEU A 181 2.23 -5.97 -16.41
CA LEU A 181 2.04 -6.84 -15.25
C LEU A 181 0.70 -6.56 -14.54
N LEU A 182 0.37 -5.29 -14.28
CA LEU A 182 -0.91 -4.91 -13.66
C LEU A 182 -2.10 -5.30 -14.53
N LYS A 183 -2.01 -5.16 -15.86
CA LYS A 183 -3.05 -5.61 -16.79
C LYS A 183 -3.28 -7.11 -16.72
N GLU A 184 -2.22 -7.91 -16.70
CA GLU A 184 -2.33 -9.37 -16.60
C GLU A 184 -2.89 -9.83 -15.24
N LEU A 185 -2.48 -9.18 -14.14
CA LEU A 185 -3.06 -9.43 -12.81
C LEU A 185 -4.55 -9.06 -12.76
N LYS A 186 -4.91 -7.85 -13.21
CA LYS A 186 -6.31 -7.38 -13.28
C LYS A 186 -7.19 -8.34 -14.08
N GLN A 187 -6.70 -8.79 -15.24
CA GLN A 187 -7.42 -9.74 -16.07
C GLN A 187 -7.64 -11.07 -15.33
N ALA A 188 -6.59 -11.63 -14.71
CA ALA A 188 -6.69 -12.88 -13.96
C ALA A 188 -7.64 -12.73 -12.75
N PHE A 189 -7.63 -11.58 -12.07
CA PHE A 189 -8.43 -11.35 -10.87
C PHE A 189 -9.91 -11.12 -11.16
N SER A 190 -10.24 -10.51 -12.31
CA SER A 190 -11.61 -10.20 -12.71
C SER A 190 -12.52 -11.45 -12.75
N GLN A 191 -11.95 -12.62 -13.05
CA GLN A 191 -12.68 -13.89 -13.10
C GLN A 191 -13.02 -14.45 -11.70
N HIS A 192 -12.37 -13.94 -10.67
CA HIS A 192 -12.46 -14.44 -9.29
C HIS A 192 -12.97 -13.39 -8.29
N GLY A 193 -13.05 -12.12 -8.69
CA GLY A 193 -13.44 -11.02 -7.82
C GLY A 193 -12.36 -10.63 -6.80
N TYR A 194 -11.08 -10.92 -7.08
CA TYR A 194 -9.98 -10.50 -6.23
C TYR A 194 -9.68 -9.01 -6.40
N ILE A 195 -9.25 -8.38 -5.31
CA ILE A 195 -8.84 -6.98 -5.27
C ILE A 195 -7.37 -6.86 -5.68
N LEU A 196 -7.03 -5.87 -6.50
CA LEU A 196 -5.66 -5.52 -6.86
C LEU A 196 -5.33 -4.11 -6.39
N SER A 197 -4.33 -3.97 -5.53
CA SER A 197 -3.75 -2.67 -5.15
C SER A 197 -2.25 -2.62 -5.40
N VAL A 198 -1.69 -1.42 -5.27
CA VAL A 198 -0.24 -1.17 -5.37
C VAL A 198 0.21 -0.26 -4.24
N ALA A 199 1.39 -0.52 -3.68
CA ALA A 199 2.14 0.45 -2.90
C ALA A 199 3.16 1.15 -3.82
N VAL A 200 3.24 2.48 -3.73
CA VAL A 200 4.01 3.28 -4.70
C VAL A 200 4.80 4.40 -4.04
N GLY A 201 6.01 4.65 -4.54
CA GLY A 201 6.84 5.76 -4.11
C GLY A 201 6.15 7.09 -4.42
N ALA A 202 5.98 7.95 -3.42
CA ALA A 202 5.09 9.10 -3.54
C ALA A 202 5.72 10.33 -4.21
N ALA A 203 6.96 10.67 -3.83
CA ALA A 203 7.62 11.88 -4.30
C ALA A 203 7.85 11.86 -5.83
N LYS A 204 7.63 13.00 -6.50
CA LYS A 204 7.82 13.17 -7.95
C LYS A 204 9.18 12.67 -8.44
N SER A 205 10.24 12.90 -7.67
CA SER A 205 11.62 12.51 -7.99
C SER A 205 11.82 10.98 -8.13
N SER A 206 10.97 10.19 -7.46
CA SER A 206 10.92 8.73 -7.58
C SER A 206 9.82 8.29 -8.55
N ALA A 207 8.58 8.78 -8.34
CA ALA A 207 7.40 8.37 -9.10
C ALA A 207 7.53 8.59 -10.61
N SER A 208 8.12 9.70 -11.04
CA SER A 208 8.31 10.02 -12.47
C SER A 208 9.21 9.01 -13.20
N LYS A 209 10.13 8.35 -12.48
CA LYS A 209 11.04 7.32 -13.02
C LYS A 209 10.35 5.97 -13.18
N SER A 210 9.33 5.69 -12.36
CA SER A 210 8.79 4.35 -12.17
C SER A 210 7.38 4.14 -12.70
N TYR A 211 6.56 5.20 -12.83
CA TYR A 211 5.12 5.01 -13.08
C TYR A 211 4.56 5.86 -14.21
N TYR A 212 3.76 5.24 -15.08
CA TYR A 212 2.73 5.92 -15.86
C TYR A 212 1.47 5.99 -14.98
N ILE A 213 1.31 7.08 -14.23
CA ILE A 213 0.38 7.14 -13.09
C ILE A 213 -1.08 6.92 -13.52
N ARG A 214 -1.51 7.51 -14.64
CA ARG A 214 -2.85 7.24 -15.21
C ARG A 214 -3.07 5.75 -15.48
N ASP A 215 -2.15 5.10 -16.20
CA ASP A 215 -2.25 3.68 -16.51
C ASP A 215 -2.23 2.81 -15.23
N VAL A 216 -1.46 3.17 -14.21
CA VAL A 216 -1.52 2.49 -12.90
C VAL A 216 -2.93 2.60 -12.33
N SER A 217 -3.47 3.83 -12.23
CA SER A 217 -4.80 4.10 -11.67
C SER A 217 -5.94 3.39 -12.41
N GLU A 218 -5.83 3.22 -13.72
CA GLU A 218 -6.81 2.49 -14.54
C GLU A 218 -6.77 0.97 -14.30
N ASN A 219 -5.64 0.42 -13.85
CA ASN A 219 -5.41 -1.02 -13.75
C ASN A 219 -5.48 -1.59 -12.32
N VAL A 220 -5.77 -0.75 -11.31
CA VAL A 220 -5.89 -1.19 -9.90
C VAL A 220 -7.21 -0.70 -9.28
N ASP A 221 -7.63 -1.33 -8.18
CA ASP A 221 -8.79 -0.90 -7.39
C ASP A 221 -8.46 0.34 -6.54
N PHE A 222 -7.25 0.38 -5.98
CA PHE A 222 -6.73 1.54 -5.26
C PHE A 222 -5.19 1.55 -5.22
N ILE A 223 -4.63 2.71 -4.87
CA ILE A 223 -3.20 3.01 -4.81
C ILE A 223 -2.88 3.44 -3.38
N ASN A 224 -1.98 2.72 -2.71
CA ASN A 224 -1.43 3.08 -1.42
C ASN A 224 -0.20 3.97 -1.64
N LEU A 225 -0.38 5.27 -1.48
CA LEU A 225 0.67 6.25 -1.72
C LEU A 225 1.58 6.32 -0.49
N MET A 226 2.84 5.92 -0.63
CA MET A 226 3.82 5.92 0.49
C MET A 226 4.32 7.34 0.77
N THR A 227 3.45 8.19 1.33
CA THR A 227 3.71 9.59 1.69
C THR A 227 4.48 9.72 3.02
N TYR A 228 5.48 8.87 3.18
CA TYR A 228 6.41 8.81 4.29
C TYR A 228 7.78 8.43 3.73
N ASP A 229 8.81 8.40 4.57
CA ASP A 229 10.22 8.32 4.20
C ASP A 229 10.59 9.40 3.18
N LEU A 230 9.99 10.59 3.32
CA LEU A 230 10.26 11.76 2.48
C LEU A 230 11.58 12.43 2.88
N ASN A 231 11.92 12.34 4.17
CA ASN A 231 13.25 12.64 4.71
C ASN A 231 13.66 11.52 5.67
N GLY A 232 14.97 11.31 5.82
CA GLY A 232 15.53 10.36 6.76
C GLY A 232 17.05 10.48 6.87
N SER A 233 17.68 9.48 7.46
CA SER A 233 19.12 9.41 7.77
C SER A 233 20.04 9.50 6.54
N TRP A 234 19.51 9.33 5.34
CA TRP A 234 20.22 9.52 4.07
C TRP A 234 20.34 11.00 3.64
N ASN A 235 19.60 11.91 4.26
CA ASN A 235 19.74 13.35 4.02
C ASN A 235 20.94 13.94 4.78
N SER A 236 21.51 15.04 4.27
CA SER A 236 22.61 15.75 4.95
C SER A 236 22.14 16.68 6.07
N VAL A 237 20.82 16.84 6.24
CA VAL A 237 20.16 17.66 7.26
C VAL A 237 18.97 16.90 7.81
N THR A 238 18.60 17.18 9.06
CA THR A 238 17.39 16.63 9.67
C THR A 238 16.14 17.12 8.95
N GLY A 239 15.16 16.24 8.79
CA GLY A 239 13.88 16.53 8.16
C GLY A 239 12.78 15.67 8.77
N ILE A 240 11.54 16.16 8.71
CA ILE A 240 10.38 15.39 9.19
C ILE A 240 10.13 14.23 8.20
N ASN A 241 9.77 13.06 8.71
CA ASN A 241 9.53 11.86 7.90
C ASN A 241 8.38 12.05 6.88
N ALA A 242 7.26 12.62 7.32
CA ALA A 242 6.05 12.83 6.52
C ALA A 242 5.45 14.25 6.70
N PRO A 243 6.16 15.32 6.30
CA PRO A 243 5.67 16.69 6.48
C PRO A 243 4.48 16.93 5.57
N LEU A 244 3.40 17.53 6.09
CA LEU A 244 2.21 17.82 5.28
C LEU A 244 2.51 18.84 4.18
N TYR A 245 3.30 19.86 4.50
CA TYR A 245 3.76 20.93 3.61
C TYR A 245 5.25 21.17 3.80
N ALA A 246 5.89 21.82 2.83
CA ALA A 246 7.28 22.27 2.96
C ALA A 246 7.43 23.34 4.06
N SER A 247 8.58 23.34 4.71
CA SER A 247 9.03 24.44 5.58
C SER A 247 9.46 25.65 4.75
N SER A 248 9.41 26.85 5.33
CA SER A 248 9.89 28.09 4.69
C SER A 248 11.37 28.05 4.31
N ASN A 249 12.15 27.19 4.95
CA ASN A 249 13.59 27.05 4.75
C ASN A 249 13.95 25.97 3.72
N GLU A 250 12.97 25.23 3.21
CA GLU A 250 13.18 24.19 2.19
C GLU A 250 13.03 24.80 0.80
N HIS A 251 13.95 24.47 -0.09
CA HIS A 251 14.02 25.03 -1.45
C HIS A 251 14.28 23.94 -2.49
N GLY A 252 13.97 24.24 -3.75
CA GLY A 252 14.19 23.32 -4.87
C GLY A 252 13.47 21.99 -4.69
N ASP A 253 14.18 20.88 -4.87
CA ASP A 253 13.61 19.54 -4.77
C ASP A 253 13.14 19.19 -3.36
N GLN A 254 13.78 19.71 -2.31
CA GLN A 254 13.36 19.48 -0.91
C GLN A 254 11.99 20.07 -0.62
N ALA A 255 11.65 21.22 -1.22
CA ALA A 255 10.32 21.83 -1.08
C ALA A 255 9.19 20.97 -1.69
N ASN A 256 9.54 19.89 -2.41
CA ASN A 256 8.59 18.92 -2.97
C ASN A 256 8.56 17.59 -2.20
N LEU A 257 9.37 17.42 -1.15
CA LEU A 257 9.40 16.23 -0.28
C LEU A 257 8.39 16.36 0.86
N ASN A 258 7.12 16.58 0.51
CA ASN A 258 6.00 16.65 1.46
C ASN A 258 4.76 15.97 0.89
N VAL A 259 3.84 15.61 1.80
CA VAL A 259 2.60 14.90 1.50
C VAL A 259 1.76 15.66 0.46
N HIS A 260 1.59 16.97 0.63
CA HIS A 260 0.80 17.79 -0.28
C HIS A 260 1.37 17.78 -1.71
N ALA A 261 2.66 18.03 -1.88
CA ALA A 261 3.32 18.03 -3.18
C ALA A 261 3.24 16.65 -3.87
N ALA A 262 3.41 15.56 -3.11
CA ALA A 262 3.27 14.21 -3.62
C ALA A 262 1.84 13.93 -4.11
N VAL A 263 0.82 14.22 -3.30
CA VAL A 263 -0.60 14.03 -3.68
C VAL A 263 -0.94 14.86 -4.91
N HIS A 264 -0.55 16.14 -4.93
CA HIS A 264 -0.79 17.02 -6.07
C HIS A 264 -0.12 16.51 -7.35
N TYR A 265 1.11 16.00 -7.26
CA TYR A 265 1.79 15.41 -8.40
C TYR A 265 1.01 14.21 -8.97
N TRP A 266 0.61 13.26 -8.12
CA TRP A 266 -0.14 12.07 -8.54
C TRP A 266 -1.48 12.42 -9.18
N LEU A 267 -2.23 13.36 -8.61
CA LEU A 267 -3.47 13.86 -9.20
C LEU A 267 -3.23 14.54 -10.56
N SER A 268 -2.19 15.36 -10.67
CA SER A 268 -1.85 16.06 -11.92
C SER A 268 -1.44 15.13 -13.06
N GLU A 269 -0.85 13.98 -12.73
CA GLU A 269 -0.45 12.93 -13.70
C GLU A 269 -1.58 11.93 -14.01
N GLY A 270 -2.79 12.19 -13.49
CA GLY A 270 -4.01 11.44 -13.84
C GLY A 270 -4.40 10.31 -12.91
N ALA A 271 -3.90 10.27 -11.67
CA ALA A 271 -4.45 9.38 -10.66
C ALA A 271 -5.90 9.78 -10.33
N SER A 272 -6.78 8.79 -10.21
CA SER A 272 -8.16 9.02 -9.78
C SER A 272 -8.18 9.25 -8.27
N ALA A 273 -8.71 10.40 -7.83
CA ALA A 273 -8.68 10.79 -6.42
C ALA A 273 -9.40 9.79 -5.50
N ASP A 274 -10.46 9.15 -5.97
CA ASP A 274 -11.23 8.12 -5.27
C ASP A 274 -10.49 6.78 -5.08
N LYS A 275 -9.38 6.60 -5.82
CA LYS A 275 -8.49 5.44 -5.72
C LYS A 275 -7.22 5.71 -4.92
N LEU A 276 -6.91 6.96 -4.59
CA LEU A 276 -5.67 7.33 -3.92
C LEU A 276 -5.82 7.26 -2.40
N ILE A 277 -5.06 6.37 -1.76
CA ILE A 277 -5.05 6.17 -0.31
C ILE A 277 -3.77 6.80 0.24
N LEU A 278 -3.95 7.73 1.17
CA LEU A 278 -2.85 8.48 1.77
C LEU A 278 -2.12 7.64 2.82
N GLY A 279 -0.83 7.42 2.65
CA GLY A 279 0.01 6.74 3.63
C GLY A 279 0.23 7.60 4.88
N VAL A 280 -0.05 7.03 6.05
CA VAL A 280 0.25 7.63 7.35
C VAL A 280 1.18 6.68 8.09
N VAL A 281 2.23 7.23 8.69
CA VAL A 281 3.31 6.45 9.29
C VAL A 281 3.16 6.37 10.80
N GLY A 282 3.38 5.17 11.36
CA GLY A 282 3.40 4.90 12.81
C GLY A 282 4.81 4.72 13.38
N TYR A 283 5.83 5.13 12.62
CA TYR A 283 7.25 5.08 12.97
C TYR A 283 7.94 6.37 12.50
N ASP A 284 9.10 6.65 13.07
CA ASP A 284 10.02 7.69 12.59
C ASP A 284 11.41 7.09 12.40
N ASP A 285 12.17 7.65 11.47
CA ASP A 285 13.60 7.39 11.38
C ASP A 285 14.29 8.12 12.55
N PRO A 286 15.00 7.41 13.46
CA PRO A 286 15.71 8.04 14.55
C PRO A 286 16.95 8.80 14.03
N THR A 287 16.73 10.02 13.52
CA THR A 287 17.79 11.01 13.25
C THR A 287 17.81 12.10 14.29
#